data_AF-A0A0K1EM85-F1
#
_entry.id   AF-A0A0K1EM85-F1
#
_cell.length_a   1.000
_cell.length_b   1.000
_cell.length_c   1.000
_cell.angle_alpha   90.00
_cell.angle_beta   90.00
_cell.angle_gamma   90.00
#
_symmetry.space_group_name_H-M   'P 1'
#
loop_
_entity.id
_entity.type
_entity.pdbx_description
1 polymer ?
#
loop_
_entity_poly.entity_id
_entity_poly.type
_entity_poly.pdbx_seq_one_letter_code
_entity_poly.pdbx_strand_id
1 'polypeptide(L)'
;MPRARRPLLLLATTLAAALLAPLTAGAQETSRVEHDWYGWQNLLGLGGAYTLTAIGLKVDSGSAPLLVAGLSTYAFSGPIIHLAHGNGVEAGASLGFNLGLPLGAGLIGALLVCAPENCGGKGSLGLFAGAGFGILAGMLAANVIDVAFLSVEKIERPSPAATTSLTPEATRYRPLFQTGWQF
;
A
#
# COMPACT_ATOMS: atom_id res chain seq x y z
N MET A 1 -15.57 -74.96 -15.38
CA MET A 1 -15.01 -74.07 -14.33
C MET A 1 -14.08 -73.04 -14.99
N PRO A 2 -14.46 -71.76 -15.09
CA PRO A 2 -13.63 -70.73 -15.72
C PRO A 2 -12.69 -70.06 -14.70
N ARG A 3 -11.38 -70.05 -14.99
CA ARG A 3 -10.32 -69.43 -14.18
C ARG A 3 -10.28 -67.91 -14.42
N ALA A 4 -10.27 -67.16 -13.31
CA ALA A 4 -10.29 -65.70 -13.24
C ALA A 4 -9.01 -65.05 -13.83
N ARG A 5 -9.16 -64.32 -14.94
CA ARG A 5 -8.15 -63.40 -15.50
C ARG A 5 -8.34 -62.01 -14.86
N ARG A 6 -7.79 -61.75 -13.68
CA ARG A 6 -7.85 -60.44 -13.00
C ARG A 6 -6.52 -59.72 -12.67
N PRO A 7 -5.31 -60.32 -12.73
CA PRO A 7 -4.11 -59.61 -12.27
C PRO A 7 -3.52 -58.62 -13.30
N LEU A 8 -3.80 -58.77 -14.60
CA LEU A 8 -3.15 -57.97 -15.65
C LEU A 8 -3.69 -56.54 -15.78
N LEU A 9 -4.97 -56.32 -15.45
CA LEU A 9 -5.62 -55.00 -15.55
C LEU A 9 -5.16 -54.04 -14.45
N LEU A 10 -4.86 -54.55 -13.26
CA LEU A 10 -4.36 -53.74 -12.13
C LEU A 10 -2.92 -53.27 -12.32
N LEU A 11 -2.09 -54.06 -13.01
CA LEU A 11 -0.69 -53.72 -13.27
C LEU A 11 -0.54 -52.63 -14.36
N ALA A 12 -1.43 -52.62 -15.35
CA ALA A 12 -1.40 -51.64 -16.43
C ALA A 12 -1.82 -50.24 -15.96
N THR A 13 -2.79 -50.14 -15.04
CA THR A 13 -3.26 -48.86 -14.49
C THR A 13 -2.23 -48.16 -13.61
N THR A 14 -1.44 -48.90 -12.83
CA THR A 14 -0.39 -48.30 -11.99
C THR A 14 0.80 -47.80 -12.80
N LEU A 15 1.16 -48.49 -13.89
CA LEU A 15 2.23 -48.05 -14.79
C LEU A 15 1.87 -46.76 -15.54
N ALA A 16 0.62 -46.64 -16.01
CA ALA A 16 0.14 -45.43 -16.69
C ALA A 16 0.11 -44.20 -15.76
N ALA A 17 -0.31 -44.38 -14.50
CA ALA A 17 -0.29 -43.31 -13.50
C ALA A 17 1.15 -42.86 -13.16
N ALA A 18 2.10 -43.81 -13.08
CA ALA A 18 3.50 -43.50 -12.81
C ALA A 18 4.19 -42.76 -13.97
N LEU A 19 3.80 -43.02 -15.22
CA LEU A 19 4.33 -42.33 -16.40
C LEU A 19 3.72 -40.93 -16.63
N LEU A 20 2.51 -40.68 -16.11
CA LEU A 20 1.85 -39.37 -16.17
C LEU A 20 2.25 -38.45 -15.01
N ALA A 21 2.67 -38.99 -13.86
CA ALA A 21 3.11 -38.22 -12.70
C ALA A 21 4.22 -37.19 -12.99
N PRO A 22 5.29 -37.48 -13.77
CA PRO A 22 6.32 -36.49 -14.08
C PRO A 22 5.83 -35.37 -15.01
N LEU A 23 4.79 -35.60 -15.83
CA LEU A 23 4.21 -34.57 -16.69
C LEU A 23 3.37 -33.56 -15.89
N THR A 24 2.74 -33.98 -14.79
CA THR A 24 2.05 -33.06 -13.87
C THR A 24 2.99 -32.37 -12.89
N ALA A 25 4.14 -32.97 -12.58
CA ALA A 25 5.11 -32.41 -11.64
C ALA A 25 5.78 -31.11 -12.15
N GLY A 26 5.87 -30.93 -13.48
CA GLY A 26 6.35 -29.69 -14.09
C GLY A 26 5.32 -28.56 -14.21
N ALA A 27 4.03 -28.83 -13.93
CA ALA A 27 2.94 -27.87 -14.15
C ALA A 27 2.63 -26.99 -12.91
N GLN A 28 3.20 -27.30 -11.74
CA GLN A 28 3.14 -26.40 -10.59
C GLN A 28 4.38 -25.50 -10.58
N GLU A 29 4.46 -24.62 -11.56
CA GLU A 29 5.35 -23.47 -11.49
C GLU A 29 4.83 -22.59 -10.36
N THR A 30 5.49 -22.64 -9.19
CA THR A 30 5.08 -21.86 -8.03
C THR A 30 5.18 -20.38 -8.39
N SER A 31 4.04 -19.72 -8.59
CA SER A 31 3.98 -18.27 -8.77
C SER A 31 4.62 -17.62 -7.56
N ARG A 32 5.67 -16.82 -7.78
CA ARG A 32 6.27 -16.06 -6.69
C ARG A 32 5.47 -14.78 -6.54
N VAL A 33 4.92 -14.55 -5.36
CA VAL A 33 4.33 -13.26 -5.01
C VAL A 33 5.48 -12.34 -4.60
N GLU A 34 5.77 -11.35 -5.44
CA GLU A 34 6.68 -10.27 -5.11
C GLU A 34 5.89 -9.05 -4.62
N HIS A 35 6.52 -8.24 -3.77
CA HIS A 35 5.89 -7.06 -3.18
C HIS A 35 6.64 -5.82 -3.68
N ASP A 36 5.96 -5.00 -4.48
CA ASP A 36 6.53 -3.75 -4.99
C ASP A 36 5.94 -2.57 -4.20
N TRP A 37 6.82 -1.73 -3.65
CA TRP A 37 6.42 -0.61 -2.80
C TRP A 37 6.30 0.68 -3.61
N TYR A 38 5.11 1.31 -3.56
CA TYR A 38 4.81 2.56 -4.27
C TYR A 38 4.57 3.73 -3.32
N GLY A 39 4.88 3.60 -2.02
CA GLY A 39 4.61 4.63 -1.01
C GLY A 39 5.35 5.95 -1.20
N TRP A 40 6.44 5.97 -1.98
CA TRP A 40 7.11 7.23 -2.36
C TRP A 40 6.19 8.16 -3.17
N GLN A 41 5.21 7.63 -3.92
CA GLN A 41 4.22 8.43 -4.64
C GLN A 41 3.30 9.17 -3.66
N ASN A 42 2.85 8.48 -2.60
CA ASN A 42 2.06 9.10 -1.54
C ASN A 42 2.87 10.19 -0.83
N LEU A 43 4.17 9.99 -0.60
CA LEU A 43 5.04 11.01 0.00
C LEU A 43 5.12 12.30 -0.84
N LEU A 44 5.12 12.22 -2.17
CA LEU A 44 5.06 13.41 -3.03
C LEU A 44 3.72 14.14 -2.90
N GLY A 45 2.60 13.40 -2.91
CA GLY A 45 1.27 13.98 -2.70
C GLY A 45 1.15 14.69 -1.35
N LEU A 46 1.65 14.05 -0.29
CA LEU A 46 1.70 14.61 1.06
C LEU A 46 2.61 15.84 1.15
N GLY A 47 3.77 15.81 0.51
CA GLY A 47 4.67 16.96 0.40
C GLY A 47 3.95 18.16 -0.21
N GLY A 48 3.27 17.96 -1.35
CA GLY A 48 2.45 18.98 -1.99
C GLY A 48 1.33 19.52 -1.10
N ALA A 49 0.61 18.63 -0.41
CA ALA A 49 -0.45 19.00 0.52
C ALA A 49 0.05 19.88 1.66
N TYR A 50 1.17 19.51 2.29
CA TYR A 50 1.76 20.28 3.39
C TYR A 50 2.33 21.61 2.93
N THR A 51 2.97 21.65 1.76
CA THR A 51 3.42 22.92 1.17
C THR A 51 2.24 23.86 0.90
N LEU A 52 1.18 23.40 0.25
CA LEU A 52 -0.01 24.21 -0.03
C LEU A 52 -0.67 24.72 1.25
N THR A 53 -0.81 23.84 2.25
CA THR A 53 -1.40 24.22 3.55
C THR A 53 -0.52 25.25 4.26
N ALA A 54 0.80 25.05 4.29
CA ALA A 54 1.73 25.97 4.92
C ALA A 54 1.72 27.36 4.24
N ILE A 55 1.67 27.41 2.92
CA ILE A 55 1.52 28.69 2.18
C ILE A 55 0.17 29.32 2.52
N GLY A 56 -0.92 28.55 2.52
CA GLY A 56 -2.24 29.05 2.91
C GLY A 56 -2.26 29.67 4.30
N LEU A 57 -1.59 29.07 5.28
CA LEU A 57 -1.48 29.61 6.64
C LEU A 57 -0.63 30.89 6.75
N LYS A 58 0.16 31.22 5.73
CA LYS A 58 1.07 32.39 5.71
C LYS A 58 0.54 33.58 4.90
N VAL A 59 -0.52 33.40 4.12
CA VAL A 59 -1.09 34.45 3.28
C VAL A 59 -2.24 35.15 4.01
N ASP A 60 -2.11 36.46 4.20
CA ASP A 60 -3.04 37.27 5.01
C ASP A 60 -4.43 37.45 4.38
N SER A 61 -4.53 37.41 3.04
CA SER A 61 -5.80 37.58 2.32
C SER A 61 -5.94 36.59 1.16
N GLY A 62 -7.09 35.91 1.07
CA GLY A 62 -7.37 34.98 -0.05
C GLY A 62 -6.70 33.61 0.09
N SER A 63 -6.34 33.19 1.31
CA SER A 63 -5.71 31.89 1.59
C SER A 63 -6.67 30.71 1.58
N ALA A 64 -7.99 30.94 1.68
CA ALA A 64 -8.99 29.87 1.76
C ALA A 64 -8.87 28.85 0.61
N PRO A 65 -8.71 29.25 -0.67
CA PRO A 65 -8.48 28.29 -1.76
C PRO A 65 -7.22 27.44 -1.59
N LEU A 66 -6.12 28.00 -1.06
CA LEU A 66 -4.87 27.26 -0.82
C LEU A 66 -5.00 26.27 0.33
N LEU A 67 -5.70 26.66 1.41
CA LEU A 67 -5.99 25.77 2.53
C LEU A 67 -6.91 24.63 2.07
N VAL A 68 -7.97 24.94 1.33
CA VAL A 68 -8.87 23.92 0.76
C VAL A 68 -8.11 23.00 -0.19
N ALA A 69 -7.24 23.53 -1.06
CA ALA A 69 -6.42 22.73 -1.96
C ALA A 69 -5.43 21.84 -1.20
N GLY A 70 -4.75 22.37 -0.18
CA GLY A 70 -3.80 21.61 0.65
C GLY A 70 -4.49 20.48 1.41
N LEU A 71 -5.60 20.78 2.10
CA LEU A 71 -6.37 19.78 2.86
C LEU A 71 -7.04 18.75 1.95
N SER A 72 -7.53 19.15 0.77
CA SER A 72 -8.09 18.22 -0.22
C SER A 72 -6.99 17.32 -0.78
N THR A 73 -5.82 17.88 -1.11
CA THR A 73 -4.67 17.10 -1.57
C THR A 73 -4.27 16.08 -0.50
N TYR A 74 -4.19 16.47 0.77
CA TYR A 74 -3.90 15.55 1.88
C TYR A 74 -4.94 14.42 1.97
N ALA A 75 -6.23 14.74 1.90
CA ALA A 75 -7.29 13.74 2.04
C ALA A 75 -7.31 12.74 0.87
N PHE A 76 -7.05 13.21 -0.35
CA PHE A 76 -7.29 12.44 -1.57
C PHE A 76 -6.03 11.91 -2.28
N SER A 77 -4.82 12.38 -1.96
CA SER A 77 -3.62 11.93 -2.68
C SER A 77 -3.40 10.42 -2.56
N GLY A 78 -3.43 9.88 -1.33
CA GLY A 78 -3.31 8.44 -1.08
C GLY A 78 -4.40 7.63 -1.77
N PRO A 79 -5.70 7.93 -1.54
CA PRO A 79 -6.80 7.21 -2.19
C PRO A 79 -6.72 7.18 -3.72
N ILE A 80 -6.37 8.31 -4.36
CA ILE A 80 -6.21 8.36 -5.82
C ILE A 80 -5.07 7.46 -6.28
N ILE A 81 -3.93 7.46 -5.57
CA ILE A 81 -2.78 6.63 -5.90
C ILE A 81 -3.10 5.14 -5.71
N HIS A 82 -3.76 4.76 -4.61
CA HIS A 82 -4.19 3.36 -4.40
C HIS A 82 -5.15 2.89 -5.50
N LEU A 83 -6.12 3.73 -5.89
CA LEU A 83 -7.03 3.42 -7.00
C LEU A 83 -6.29 3.26 -8.33
N ALA A 84 -5.26 4.07 -8.59
CA ALA A 84 -4.45 3.95 -9.80
C ALA A 84 -3.70 2.60 -9.88
N HIS A 85 -3.41 1.97 -8.75
CA HIS A 85 -2.82 0.62 -8.66
C HIS A 85 -3.87 -0.49 -8.51
N GLY A 86 -5.17 -0.20 -8.67
CA GLY A 86 -6.24 -1.19 -8.53
C GLY A 86 -6.55 -1.62 -7.09
N ASN A 87 -5.97 -0.95 -6.10
CA ASN A 87 -6.06 -1.30 -4.67
C ASN A 87 -7.24 -0.56 -4.00
N GLY A 88 -8.47 -0.95 -4.36
CA GLY A 88 -9.68 -0.24 -3.92
C GLY A 88 -9.95 -0.31 -2.41
N VAL A 89 -9.57 -1.41 -1.75
CA VAL A 89 -9.74 -1.57 -0.30
C VAL A 89 -8.78 -0.65 0.45
N GLU A 90 -7.53 -0.62 0.01
CA GLU A 90 -6.47 0.24 0.51
C GLU A 90 -6.83 1.72 0.29
N ALA A 91 -7.43 2.07 -0.85
CA ALA A 91 -7.91 3.42 -1.11
C ALA A 91 -8.99 3.87 -0.10
N GLY A 92 -9.96 3.00 0.18
CA GLY A 92 -11.00 3.26 1.19
C GLY A 92 -10.42 3.39 2.60
N ALA A 93 -9.49 2.50 2.96
CA ALA A 93 -8.79 2.55 4.24
C ALA A 93 -7.96 3.85 4.39
N SER A 94 -7.22 4.23 3.35
CA SER A 94 -6.42 5.46 3.29
C SER A 94 -7.28 6.70 3.53
N LEU A 95 -8.43 6.82 2.83
CA LEU A 95 -9.36 7.92 3.04
C LEU A 95 -9.92 7.94 4.47
N GLY A 96 -10.28 6.76 4.98
CA GLY A 96 -10.77 6.59 6.35
C GLY A 96 -9.74 7.03 7.39
N PHE A 97 -8.47 6.67 7.24
CA PHE A 97 -7.40 7.11 8.13
C PHE A 97 -7.09 8.60 8.01
N ASN A 98 -7.02 9.13 6.77
CA ASN A 98 -6.71 10.53 6.52
C ASN A 98 -7.77 11.47 7.11
N LEU A 99 -9.03 11.06 7.19
CA LEU A 99 -10.09 11.85 7.84
C LEU A 99 -10.26 11.48 9.31
N GLY A 100 -10.32 10.20 9.63
CA GLY A 100 -10.66 9.69 10.94
C GLY A 100 -9.59 9.95 11.99
N LEU A 101 -8.31 9.70 11.67
CA LEU A 101 -7.24 9.86 12.66
C LEU A 101 -6.99 11.32 13.04
N PRO A 102 -6.91 12.30 12.11
CA PRO A 102 -6.78 13.70 12.49
C PRO A 102 -7.97 14.22 13.29
N LEU A 103 -9.20 13.88 12.90
CA LEU A 103 -10.40 14.32 13.63
C LEU A 103 -10.45 13.72 15.04
N GLY A 104 -10.20 12.41 15.16
CA GLY A 104 -10.17 11.71 16.44
C GLY A 104 -9.04 12.22 17.36
N ALA A 105 -7.83 12.35 16.84
CA ALA A 105 -6.69 12.85 17.60
C ALA A 105 -6.85 14.34 17.97
N GLY A 106 -7.45 15.14 17.10
CA GLY A 106 -7.83 16.52 17.39
C GLY A 106 -8.81 16.64 18.55
N LEU A 107 -9.86 15.81 18.55
CA LEU A 107 -10.81 15.76 19.66
C LEU A 107 -10.12 15.34 20.97
N ILE A 108 -9.29 14.30 20.93
CA ILE A 108 -8.51 13.87 22.10
C ILE A 108 -7.61 15.00 22.60
N GLY A 109 -6.87 15.67 21.71
CA GLY A 109 -5.99 16.78 22.06
C GLY A 109 -6.73 17.96 22.69
N ALA A 110 -7.92 18.30 22.16
CA ALA A 110 -8.80 19.31 22.73
C ALA A 110 -9.24 18.94 24.16
N LEU A 111 -9.66 17.69 24.38
CA LEU A 111 -10.11 17.20 25.68
C LEU A 111 -8.98 17.14 26.71
N LEU A 112 -7.78 16.69 26.30
CA LEU A 112 -6.61 16.60 27.19
C LEU A 112 -6.16 17.96 27.73
N VAL A 113 -6.28 19.03 26.94
CA VAL A 113 -5.95 20.39 27.42
C VAL A 113 -7.01 20.93 28.39
N CYS A 114 -8.26 20.50 28.25
CA CYS A 114 -9.36 20.94 29.11
C CYS A 114 -9.49 20.16 30.43
N ALA A 115 -9.04 18.91 30.47
CA ALA A 115 -9.21 18.02 31.62
C ALA A 115 -8.65 18.55 32.96
N PRO A 116 -7.50 19.25 33.03
CA PRO A 116 -6.92 19.64 34.32
C PRO A 116 -7.62 20.83 35.02
N GLU A 117 -8.30 21.71 34.27
CA GLU A 117 -8.81 22.99 34.81
C GLU A 117 -10.26 23.30 34.40
N ASN A 118 -11.04 22.32 33.95
CA ASN A 118 -12.40 22.53 33.40
C ASN A 118 -12.43 23.63 32.32
N CYS A 119 -11.37 23.72 31.50
CA CYS A 119 -11.13 24.78 30.52
C CYS A 119 -11.04 26.22 31.10
N GLY A 120 -10.88 26.40 32.41
CA GLY A 120 -10.94 27.70 33.09
C GLY A 120 -9.73 28.62 32.89
N GLY A 121 -8.50 28.08 32.82
CA GLY A 121 -7.29 28.91 32.77
C GLY A 121 -6.71 29.24 31.39
N LYS A 122 -7.05 28.47 30.34
CA LYS A 122 -6.51 28.67 28.96
C LYS A 122 -7.54 29.12 27.93
N GLY A 123 -8.83 29.13 28.29
CA GLY A 123 -9.93 29.54 27.42
C GLY A 123 -9.96 28.81 26.07
N SER A 124 -10.54 29.47 25.06
CA SER A 124 -10.66 28.93 23.70
C SER A 124 -9.31 28.69 23.03
N LEU A 125 -8.29 29.50 23.34
CA LEU A 125 -6.94 29.36 22.75
C LEU A 125 -6.30 28.01 23.11
N GLY A 126 -6.41 27.58 24.37
CA GLY A 126 -5.91 26.27 24.79
C GLY A 126 -6.61 25.12 24.07
N LEU A 127 -7.94 25.23 23.90
CA LEU A 127 -8.74 24.24 23.17
C LEU A 127 -8.28 24.10 21.72
N PHE A 128 -8.13 25.23 20.99
CA PHE A 128 -7.68 25.23 19.60
C PHE A 128 -6.23 24.76 19.47
N ALA A 129 -5.36 25.12 20.40
CA ALA A 129 -3.98 24.63 20.41
C ALA A 129 -3.94 23.11 20.62
N GLY A 130 -4.66 22.59 21.61
CA GLY A 130 -4.77 21.15 21.87
C GLY A 130 -5.33 20.39 20.67
N ALA A 131 -6.41 20.90 20.07
CA ALA A 131 -6.99 20.35 18.85
C ALA A 131 -5.99 20.35 17.69
N GLY A 132 -5.29 21.48 17.47
CA GLY A 132 -4.29 21.62 16.41
C GLY A 132 -3.14 20.62 16.54
N PHE A 133 -2.58 20.47 17.74
CA PHE A 133 -1.54 19.45 17.99
C PHE A 133 -2.07 18.03 17.78
N GLY A 134 -3.29 17.75 18.25
CA GLY A 134 -3.95 16.46 18.03
C GLY A 134 -4.15 16.15 16.54
N ILE A 135 -4.66 17.12 15.77
CA ILE A 135 -4.84 16.99 14.31
C ILE A 135 -3.52 16.67 13.64
N LEU A 136 -2.45 17.44 13.90
CA LEU A 136 -1.13 17.22 13.29
C LEU A 136 -0.56 15.84 13.63
N ALA A 137 -0.69 15.40 14.88
CA ALA A 137 -0.27 14.06 15.30
C ALA A 137 -1.08 12.96 14.59
N GLY A 138 -2.39 13.14 14.47
CA GLY A 138 -3.27 12.22 13.75
C GLY A 138 -2.96 12.15 12.24
N MET A 139 -2.63 13.29 11.62
CA MET A 139 -2.20 13.35 10.21
C MET A 139 -0.89 12.59 10.01
N LEU A 140 0.09 12.78 10.89
CA LEU A 140 1.34 12.05 10.83
C LEU A 140 1.13 10.54 10.98
N ALA A 141 0.29 10.13 11.93
CA ALA A 141 -0.03 8.71 12.14
C ALA A 141 -0.73 8.10 10.91
N ALA A 142 -1.70 8.80 10.33
CA ALA A 142 -2.37 8.36 9.10
C ALA A 142 -1.36 8.14 7.96
N ASN A 143 -0.47 9.12 7.73
CA ASN A 143 0.55 9.03 6.69
C ASN A 143 1.51 7.85 6.89
N VAL A 144 1.94 7.61 8.12
CA VAL A 144 2.84 6.48 8.43
C VAL A 144 2.14 5.16 8.11
N ILE A 145 0.87 5.01 8.51
CA ILE A 145 0.09 3.80 8.24
C ILE A 145 -0.07 3.58 6.72
N ASP A 146 -0.45 4.65 6.01
CA ASP A 146 -0.70 4.63 4.59
C ASP A 146 0.55 4.27 3.76
N VAL A 147 1.65 4.98 4.01
CA VAL A 147 2.91 4.81 3.29
C VAL A 147 3.59 3.48 3.61
N ALA A 148 3.57 3.04 4.87
CA ALA A 148 4.30 1.85 5.29
C ALA A 148 3.53 0.55 5.01
N PHE A 149 2.19 0.55 5.13
CA PHE A 149 1.40 -0.67 5.10
C PHE A 149 0.43 -0.77 3.92
N LEU A 150 -0.17 0.34 3.49
CA LEU A 150 -1.16 0.31 2.40
C LEU A 150 -0.51 0.42 1.02
N SER A 151 0.69 0.99 0.94
CA SER A 151 1.36 1.30 -0.33
C SER A 151 2.25 0.17 -0.86
N VAL A 152 1.75 -1.07 -0.81
CA VAL A 152 2.45 -2.27 -1.29
C VAL A 152 1.57 -3.02 -2.26
N GLU A 153 2.06 -3.24 -3.48
CA GLU A 153 1.38 -4.03 -4.50
C GLU A 153 1.90 -5.46 -4.48
N LYS A 154 0.98 -6.43 -4.63
CA LYS A 154 1.33 -7.85 -4.78
C LYS A 154 1.37 -8.18 -6.25
N ILE A 155 2.55 -8.48 -6.76
CA ILE A 155 2.76 -8.84 -8.15
C ILE A 155 3.05 -10.33 -8.22
N GLU A 156 2.16 -11.06 -8.88
CA GLU A 156 2.43 -12.44 -9.26
C GLU A 156 3.41 -12.44 -10.42
N ARG A 157 4.68 -12.81 -10.15
CA ARG A 157 5.66 -13.01 -11.21
C ARG A 157 5.72 -14.50 -11.55
N PRO A 158 5.70 -14.86 -12.85
CA PRO A 158 6.04 -16.21 -13.26
C PRO A 158 7.38 -16.58 -12.65
N SER A 159 7.47 -17.78 -12.07
CA SER A 159 8.78 -18.29 -11.66
C SER A 159 9.67 -18.26 -12.92
N PRO A 160 10.92 -17.78 -12.84
CA PRO A 160 11.78 -17.83 -14.01
C PRO A 160 11.89 -19.30 -14.41
N ALA A 161 11.21 -19.66 -15.51
CA ALA A 161 11.27 -20.98 -16.10
C ALA A 161 12.74 -21.35 -16.12
N ALA A 162 13.11 -22.43 -15.40
CA ALA A 162 14.49 -22.80 -15.15
C ALA A 162 15.24 -22.69 -16.47
N THR A 163 16.00 -21.61 -16.65
CA THR A 163 16.64 -21.30 -17.92
C THR A 163 17.59 -22.44 -18.16
N THR A 164 17.17 -23.36 -19.03
CA THR A 164 17.99 -24.47 -19.48
C THR A 164 19.26 -23.83 -20.01
N SER A 165 20.34 -23.98 -19.26
CA SER A 165 21.56 -23.17 -19.33
C SER A 165 22.41 -23.56 -20.53
N LEU A 166 21.87 -23.42 -21.74
CA LEU A 166 22.57 -23.80 -22.98
C LEU A 166 22.52 -22.75 -24.09
N THR A 167 21.86 -21.61 -23.90
CA THR A 167 22.06 -20.44 -24.79
C THR A 167 23.23 -19.59 -24.28
N PRO A 168 24.32 -19.46 -25.06
CA PRO A 168 25.51 -18.71 -24.66
C PRO A 168 25.19 -17.25 -24.35
N GLU A 169 25.83 -16.79 -23.29
CA GLU A 169 25.77 -15.49 -22.63
C GLU A 169 26.32 -14.34 -23.51
N ALA A 170 25.73 -14.08 -24.67
CA ALA A 170 26.19 -13.03 -25.59
C ALA A 170 25.32 -11.75 -25.60
N THR A 171 24.17 -11.74 -24.94
CA THR A 171 23.23 -10.60 -24.96
C THR A 171 22.92 -10.00 -23.58
N ARG A 172 23.70 -10.33 -22.54
CA ARG A 172 23.52 -9.75 -21.20
C ARG A 172 24.10 -8.33 -21.08
N TYR A 173 23.77 -7.45 -22.03
CA TYR A 173 23.90 -6.00 -21.87
C TYR A 173 22.64 -5.51 -21.15
N ARG A 174 22.65 -5.52 -19.81
CA ARG A 174 21.69 -4.73 -19.04
C ARG A 174 22.27 -3.34 -18.88
N PRO A 175 21.67 -2.28 -19.47
CA PRO A 175 22.16 -0.93 -19.26
C PRO A 175 22.09 -0.60 -17.77
N LEU A 176 23.22 -0.15 -17.21
CA LEU A 176 23.42 0.23 -15.80
C LEU A 176 22.54 1.41 -15.34
N PHE A 177 21.71 1.96 -16.22
CA PHE A 177 20.82 3.09 -15.94
C PHE A 177 19.35 2.70 -15.77
N GLN A 178 19.00 1.40 -15.80
CA GLN A 178 17.64 0.94 -15.47
C GLN A 178 17.42 0.67 -13.96
N THR A 179 18.43 0.88 -13.12
CA THR A 179 18.25 0.94 -11.66
C THR A 179 17.73 2.32 -11.25
N GLY A 180 16.42 2.51 -11.39
CA GLY A 180 15.71 3.70 -10.94
C GLY A 180 14.92 4.33 -12.08
N TRP A 181 13.60 4.50 -11.86
CA TRP A 181 12.70 5.29 -12.71
C TRP A 181 12.22 4.62 -14.01
N GLN A 182 11.57 3.45 -13.92
CA GLN A 182 10.51 3.14 -14.88
C GLN A 182 9.17 3.44 -14.21
N PHE A 183 8.53 4.52 -14.65
CA PHE A 183 7.12 4.84 -14.42
C PHE A 183 6.30 4.31 -15.60
#